data_AF-A0A0S8JLM1-F1
#
_entry.id   AF-A0A0S8JLM1-F1
#
_cell.length_a   1.000
_cell.length_b   1.000
_cell.length_c   1.000
_cell.angle_alpha   90.00
_cell.angle_beta   90.00
_cell.angle_gamma   90.00
#
_symmetry.space_group_name_H-M   'P 1'
#
loop_
_entity.id
_entity.type
_entity.pdbx_description
1 polymer ?
#
loop_
_entity_poly.entity_id
_entity_poly.type
_entity_poly.pdbx_seq_one_letter_code
_entity_poly.pdbx_strand_id
1 'polypeptide(L)'
;MRRYRLLIPAILSIIFFSSGLVAQKPTVAIVEWDDKAKEGRDHAEVRIVQVGDPVPGLVVHILTDGTATNGIDYRAISSSWQMDKMVKIGILPTQDGILEGDETLRIELLESPDYTVEPQHRSVTVTILDEQLPDIEFIDPSSTDDESKESVALKIVLSKAYSEEIALDYTVQGVLAENGKDFLLEPGTLVIPAGEMEASINLQIIDDNEAEDDETVVIRLGKTRNANIGTTDSHYYTIRNDDDEPSRSIVYDRIYGALLGFRAGCAMGAATEYNWPQKQLEETFGLVDEFIPYVHYGDTWSHPAGSTEDGGERHKLMCTAIMEKQDRINADDLLEVWLRDCEIEDMYHMTQPYDRILLGYAKWGIPPGDMPQTRYGSPYDLGEHIHLTARTFQAVPCINAGDPENAIEDMNDL
;
A
#
# COMPACT_ATOMS: atom_id res chain seq x y z
N MET A 1 31.61 -17.97 -5.57
CA MET A 1 32.98 -17.62 -6.05
C MET A 1 33.87 -17.43 -4.83
N ARG A 2 34.60 -18.47 -4.40
CA ARG A 2 35.37 -18.48 -3.15
C ARG A 2 36.62 -17.60 -3.28
N ARG A 3 36.69 -16.51 -2.51
CA ARG A 3 37.90 -15.70 -2.36
C ARG A 3 38.74 -16.31 -1.24
N TYR A 4 39.75 -17.08 -1.62
CA TYR A 4 40.79 -17.55 -0.73
C TYR A 4 41.61 -16.34 -0.23
N ARG A 5 41.50 -16.00 1.05
CA ARG A 5 42.53 -15.21 1.73
C ARG A 5 43.53 -16.20 2.33
N LEU A 6 44.54 -16.53 1.54
CA LEU A 6 45.80 -17.07 2.07
C LEU A 6 46.46 -15.96 2.91
N LEU A 7 46.10 -15.87 4.18
CA LEU A 7 46.94 -15.25 5.19
C LEU A 7 47.82 -16.36 5.77
N ILE A 8 48.92 -16.63 5.08
CA ILE A 8 50.10 -17.24 5.72
C ILE A 8 50.91 -16.05 6.23
N PRO A 9 50.82 -15.63 7.51
CA PRO A 9 51.88 -14.82 8.05
C PRO A 9 53.10 -15.72 8.26
N ALA A 10 54.26 -15.22 7.85
CA ALA A 10 55.53 -15.87 7.91
C ALA A 10 55.91 -16.26 9.36
N ILE A 11 55.68 -17.51 9.75
CA ILE A 11 56.33 -18.11 10.91
C ILE A 11 57.61 -18.78 10.40
N LEU A 12 58.66 -18.01 10.15
CA LEU A 12 60.02 -18.57 10.07
C LEU A 12 61.06 -17.46 10.21
N SER A 13 61.45 -17.15 11.46
CA SER A 13 62.80 -16.64 11.82
C SER A 13 62.90 -16.47 13.34
N ILE A 14 63.33 -17.52 14.05
CA ILE A 14 63.93 -17.35 15.38
C ILE A 14 65.33 -17.97 15.33
N ILE A 15 66.30 -17.11 15.61
CA ILE A 15 67.74 -17.34 15.61
C ILE A 15 68.12 -18.10 16.89
N PHE A 16 68.86 -19.21 16.74
CA PHE A 16 69.47 -19.95 17.86
C PHE A 16 70.62 -19.15 18.48
N PHE A 17 70.55 -18.88 19.78
CA PHE A 17 71.74 -18.67 20.61
C PHE A 17 71.80 -19.78 21.66
N SER A 18 72.87 -20.58 21.62
CA SER A 18 73.12 -21.64 22.59
C SER A 18 73.59 -21.05 23.92
N SER A 19 72.86 -21.30 25.00
CA SER A 19 73.43 -21.52 26.34
C SER A 19 72.36 -22.04 27.31
N GLY A 20 72.57 -23.27 27.82
CA GLY A 20 71.72 -23.93 28.82
C GLY A 20 70.52 -24.69 28.23
N LEU A 21 70.59 -26.03 28.17
CA LEU A 21 69.43 -26.88 27.87
C LEU A 21 68.44 -26.83 29.05
N VAL A 22 67.61 -25.80 29.10
CA VAL A 22 66.22 -25.99 29.51
C VAL A 22 65.53 -26.54 28.28
N ALA A 23 64.87 -27.70 28.37
CA ALA A 23 64.04 -28.19 27.29
C ALA A 23 62.99 -27.12 26.99
N GLN A 24 63.09 -26.47 25.83
CA GLN A 24 62.13 -25.46 25.42
C GLN A 24 60.80 -26.17 25.20
N LYS A 25 59.76 -25.72 25.89
CA LYS A 25 58.41 -26.28 25.72
C LYS A 25 57.96 -26.08 24.26
N PRO A 26 57.21 -27.03 23.69
CA PRO A 26 56.60 -26.82 22.38
C PRO A 26 55.61 -25.66 22.44
N THR A 27 55.56 -24.87 21.37
CA THR A 27 54.54 -23.83 21.21
C THR A 27 53.36 -24.39 20.43
N VAL A 28 52.13 -24.13 20.87
CA VAL A 28 50.90 -24.48 20.17
C VAL A 28 50.14 -23.24 19.75
N ALA A 29 49.47 -23.32 18.60
CA ALA A 29 48.73 -22.22 18.01
C ALA A 29 47.45 -22.74 17.33
N ILE A 30 46.37 -21.97 17.41
CA ILE A 30 45.20 -22.15 16.55
C ILE A 30 45.51 -21.53 15.19
N VAL A 31 45.34 -22.31 14.13
CA VAL A 31 45.39 -21.81 12.76
C VAL A 31 43.98 -21.90 12.20
N GLU A 32 43.39 -20.73 11.94
CA GLU A 32 42.03 -20.62 11.42
C GLU A 32 41.94 -21.18 10.01
N TRP A 33 40.84 -21.90 9.76
CA TRP A 33 40.53 -22.44 8.43
C TRP A 33 39.14 -22.00 7.97
N ASP A 34 38.18 -21.89 8.89
CA ASP A 34 36.82 -21.42 8.63
C ASP A 34 36.27 -20.61 9.81
N ASP A 35 35.69 -19.45 9.54
CA ASP A 35 35.07 -18.56 10.52
C ASP A 35 33.55 -18.72 10.58
N LYS A 36 32.96 -19.57 9.73
CA LYS A 36 31.51 -19.80 9.69
C LYS A 36 31.17 -21.28 9.50
N ALA A 37 30.10 -21.72 10.15
CA ALA A 37 29.44 -23.00 9.90
C ALA A 37 27.95 -22.75 9.70
N LYS A 38 27.22 -23.65 9.04
CA LYS A 38 25.78 -23.51 8.84
C LYS A 38 25.07 -24.83 9.12
N GLU A 39 23.98 -24.75 9.86
CA GLU A 39 23.14 -25.91 10.14
C GLU A 39 22.73 -26.67 8.87
N GLY A 40 22.79 -28.00 8.98
CA GLY A 40 22.37 -28.96 7.96
C GLY A 40 23.26 -29.09 6.71
N ARG A 41 24.15 -28.12 6.39
CA ARG A 41 24.84 -28.10 5.09
C ARG A 41 26.33 -27.78 5.11
N ASP A 42 26.83 -27.01 6.08
CA ASP A 42 28.21 -26.55 6.11
C ASP A 42 28.87 -26.72 7.47
N HIS A 43 30.11 -27.20 7.47
CA HIS A 43 30.84 -27.54 8.69
C HIS A 43 32.16 -26.77 8.74
N ALA A 44 32.45 -26.15 9.88
CA ALA A 44 33.73 -25.49 10.10
C ALA A 44 34.77 -26.46 10.66
N GLU A 45 36.05 -26.14 10.44
CA GLU A 45 37.17 -26.87 11.02
C GLU A 45 38.14 -25.89 11.67
N VAL A 46 38.53 -26.17 12.92
CA VAL A 46 39.60 -25.47 13.61
C VAL A 46 40.80 -26.38 13.72
N ARG A 47 41.98 -25.89 13.37
CA ARG A 47 43.24 -26.64 13.48
C ARG A 47 44.07 -26.10 14.62
N ILE A 48 44.56 -27.00 15.45
CA ILE A 48 45.59 -26.68 16.43
C ILE A 48 46.87 -27.35 15.95
N VAL A 49 47.92 -26.56 15.83
CA VAL A 49 49.23 -27.02 15.36
C VAL A 49 50.29 -26.82 16.44
N GLN A 50 51.27 -27.70 16.43
CA GLN A 50 52.51 -27.53 17.16
C GLN A 50 53.55 -26.83 16.26
N VAL A 51 54.16 -25.76 16.77
CA VAL A 51 55.26 -25.05 16.12
C VAL A 51 56.59 -25.72 16.51
N GLY A 52 57.34 -26.18 15.50
CA GLY A 52 58.60 -26.89 15.69
C GLY A 52 58.50 -28.40 15.51
N ASP A 53 59.38 -29.14 16.17
CA ASP A 53 59.43 -30.61 16.12
C ASP A 53 58.28 -31.21 16.94
N PRO A 54 57.56 -32.23 16.42
CA PRO A 54 56.42 -32.83 17.09
C PRO A 54 56.82 -33.50 18.40
N VAL A 55 55.99 -33.33 19.43
CA VAL A 55 56.14 -34.02 20.71
C VAL A 55 55.11 -35.15 20.76
N PRO A 56 55.55 -36.43 20.68
CA PRO A 56 54.62 -37.56 20.64
C PRO A 56 53.71 -37.60 21.88
N GLY A 57 52.41 -37.62 21.65
CA GLY A 57 51.41 -37.78 22.72
C GLY A 57 51.10 -36.50 23.51
N LEU A 58 51.46 -35.32 22.99
CA LEU A 58 51.06 -34.04 23.57
C LEU A 58 49.52 -33.96 23.64
N VAL A 59 48.99 -33.56 24.80
CA VAL A 59 47.55 -33.30 24.98
C VAL A 59 47.36 -31.81 25.16
N VAL A 60 46.55 -31.19 24.29
CA VAL A 60 46.15 -29.79 24.45
C VAL A 60 44.79 -29.68 25.10
N HIS A 61 44.61 -28.61 25.86
CA HIS A 61 43.39 -28.28 26.55
C HIS A 61 42.74 -27.04 25.94
N ILE A 62 41.43 -27.10 25.76
CA ILE A 62 40.64 -26.01 25.22
C ILE A 62 39.46 -25.68 26.12
N LEU A 63 39.02 -24.43 26.02
CA LEU A 63 37.73 -23.94 26.50
C LEU A 63 36.85 -23.61 25.29
N THR A 64 35.58 -24.00 25.35
CA THR A 64 34.54 -23.58 24.41
C THR A 64 33.56 -22.67 25.13
N ASP A 65 33.39 -21.45 24.65
CA ASP A 65 32.40 -20.48 25.12
C ASP A 65 31.73 -19.77 23.93
N GLY A 66 30.85 -18.80 24.20
CA GLY A 66 30.06 -18.12 23.17
C GLY A 66 28.57 -18.14 23.50
N THR A 67 27.74 -17.85 22.50
CA THR A 67 26.27 -17.98 22.63
C THR A 67 25.81 -19.40 22.35
N ALA A 68 26.51 -20.11 21.46
CA ALA A 68 26.24 -21.52 21.15
C ALA A 68 26.74 -22.46 22.27
N THR A 69 25.85 -23.30 22.74
CA THR A 69 25.99 -24.31 23.78
C THR A 69 26.55 -25.64 23.25
N ASN A 70 27.65 -26.07 23.86
CA ASN A 70 28.34 -27.32 23.51
C ASN A 70 27.45 -28.55 23.71
N GLY A 71 27.17 -29.29 22.63
CA GLY A 71 26.34 -30.49 22.65
C GLY A 71 24.85 -30.24 22.44
N ILE A 72 24.42 -28.98 22.29
CA ILE A 72 23.07 -28.59 21.84
C ILE A 72 23.19 -28.12 20.39
N ASP A 73 23.74 -26.92 20.18
CA ASP A 73 23.74 -26.24 18.87
C ASP A 73 24.82 -26.78 17.93
N TYR A 74 25.78 -27.53 18.47
CA TYR A 74 26.76 -28.30 17.71
C TYR A 74 27.14 -29.59 18.43
N ARG A 75 27.61 -30.57 17.66
CA ARG A 75 28.08 -31.85 18.21
C ARG A 75 29.17 -31.61 19.25
N ALA A 76 29.02 -32.26 20.42
CA ALA A 76 29.88 -32.03 21.57
C ALA A 76 31.39 -32.08 21.25
N ILE A 77 32.09 -30.99 21.55
CA ILE A 77 33.54 -30.83 21.44
C ILE A 77 34.18 -31.15 22.79
N SER A 78 35.18 -32.04 22.80
CA SER A 78 35.93 -32.40 24.01
C SER A 78 36.88 -31.28 24.46
N SER A 79 37.10 -31.13 25.77
CA SER A 79 38.02 -30.12 26.32
C SER A 79 39.51 -30.50 26.26
N SER A 80 39.83 -31.72 25.82
CA SER A 80 41.21 -32.20 25.67
C SER A 80 41.40 -33.00 24.40
N TRP A 81 42.50 -32.74 23.68
CA TRP A 81 42.80 -33.38 22.40
C TRP A 81 44.25 -33.85 22.35
N GLN A 82 44.44 -35.14 22.09
CA GLN A 82 45.76 -35.68 21.81
C GLN A 82 46.20 -35.25 20.41
N MET A 83 47.41 -34.71 20.29
CA MET A 83 48.02 -34.33 19.03
C MET A 83 49.41 -34.96 18.89
N ASP A 84 49.86 -35.08 17.65
CA ASP A 84 51.27 -35.19 17.31
C ASP A 84 51.72 -33.81 16.81
N LYS A 85 51.73 -33.58 15.48
CA LYS A 85 51.99 -32.24 14.92
C LYS A 85 50.75 -31.33 14.81
N MET A 86 49.57 -31.93 14.67
CA MET A 86 48.32 -31.21 14.40
C MET A 86 47.11 -32.03 14.84
N VAL A 87 46.07 -31.35 15.30
CA VAL A 87 44.74 -31.91 15.50
C VAL A 87 43.68 -31.03 14.83
N LYS A 88 42.61 -31.68 14.36
CA LYS A 88 41.46 -31.05 13.70
C LYS A 88 40.25 -31.18 14.62
N ILE A 89 39.66 -30.05 14.94
CA ILE A 89 38.39 -29.97 15.66
C ILE A 89 37.32 -29.64 14.62
N GLY A 90 36.43 -30.61 14.36
CA GLY A 90 35.28 -30.39 13.50
C GLY A 90 34.17 -29.72 14.29
N ILE A 91 33.62 -28.63 13.76
CA ILE A 91 32.43 -27.95 14.28
C ILE A 91 31.28 -28.39 13.39
N LEU A 92 30.39 -29.18 13.96
CA LEU A 92 29.24 -29.75 13.27
C LEU A 92 27.95 -29.18 13.88
N PRO A 93 27.39 -28.08 13.34
CA PRO A 93 26.14 -27.53 13.84
C PRO A 93 25.01 -28.57 13.80
N THR A 94 24.18 -28.58 14.82
CA THR A 94 23.00 -29.44 14.92
C THR A 94 21.87 -28.75 14.17
N GLN A 95 21.29 -29.42 13.17
CA GLN A 95 20.02 -28.96 12.59
C GLN A 95 18.89 -29.55 13.43
N ASP A 96 18.14 -28.70 14.13
CA ASP A 96 17.00 -29.14 14.94
C ASP A 96 15.66 -28.50 14.53
N GLY A 97 15.69 -27.51 13.62
CA GLY A 97 14.50 -26.85 13.08
C GLY A 97 13.99 -25.69 13.94
N ILE A 98 14.69 -25.34 15.02
CA ILE A 98 14.34 -24.20 15.85
C ILE A 98 15.04 -22.95 15.29
N LEU A 99 14.30 -21.85 15.12
CA LEU A 99 14.91 -20.57 14.75
C LEU A 99 15.47 -19.89 16.00
N GLU A 100 16.78 -19.92 16.14
CA GLU A 100 17.53 -19.39 17.31
C GLU A 100 18.33 -18.12 16.94
N GLY A 101 18.49 -17.86 15.65
CA GLY A 101 19.34 -16.81 15.09
C GLY A 101 20.82 -17.22 15.02
N ASP A 102 21.63 -16.42 14.32
CA ASP A 102 23.07 -16.71 14.22
C ASP A 102 23.76 -16.64 15.60
N GLU A 103 24.52 -17.68 15.91
CA GLU A 103 25.23 -17.84 17.18
C GLU A 103 26.75 -17.82 17.03
N THR A 104 27.47 -17.81 18.15
CA THR A 104 28.93 -17.79 18.20
C THR A 104 29.47 -18.95 19.04
N LEU A 105 30.49 -19.63 18.51
CA LEU A 105 31.36 -20.57 19.21
C LEU A 105 32.77 -20.01 19.23
N ARG A 106 33.27 -19.68 20.41
CA ARG A 106 34.66 -19.32 20.64
C ARG A 106 35.43 -20.51 21.22
N ILE A 107 36.56 -20.82 20.60
CA ILE A 107 37.49 -21.87 21.04
C ILE A 107 38.77 -21.20 21.50
N GLU A 108 39.16 -21.43 22.76
CA GLU A 108 40.39 -20.90 23.36
C GLU A 108 41.32 -22.02 23.79
N LEU A 109 42.60 -21.92 23.43
CA LEU A 109 43.68 -22.74 23.97
C LEU A 109 44.01 -22.30 25.41
N LEU A 110 44.04 -23.27 26.32
CA LEU A 110 44.46 -23.07 27.70
C LEU A 110 45.95 -23.32 27.84
N GLU A 111 46.63 -22.54 28.70
CA GLU A 111 48.04 -22.75 29.04
C GLU A 111 48.24 -24.06 29.82
N SER A 112 49.39 -24.70 29.64
CA SER A 112 49.75 -25.96 30.31
C SER A 112 51.22 -25.97 30.74
N PRO A 113 51.61 -26.75 31.77
CA PRO A 113 53.00 -27.06 32.03
C PRO A 113 53.74 -27.70 30.84
N ASP A 114 53.04 -28.36 29.92
CA ASP A 114 53.65 -29.17 28.85
C ASP A 114 53.89 -28.41 27.54
N TYR A 115 53.29 -27.24 27.35
CA TYR A 115 53.42 -26.40 26.15
C TYR A 115 53.25 -24.90 26.48
N THR A 116 53.49 -24.03 25.51
CA THR A 116 53.14 -22.59 25.60
C THR A 116 52.19 -22.23 24.46
N VAL A 117 51.26 -21.31 24.69
CA VAL A 117 50.33 -20.85 23.63
C VAL A 117 50.89 -19.62 22.93
N GLU A 118 50.81 -19.57 21.60
CA GLU A 118 51.12 -18.35 20.84
C GLU A 118 50.02 -17.29 21.07
N PRO A 119 50.33 -16.11 21.63
CA PRO A 119 49.30 -15.16 22.07
C PRO A 119 48.34 -14.69 20.97
N GLN A 120 48.82 -14.49 19.74
CA GLN A 120 48.01 -14.05 18.60
C GLN A 120 47.10 -15.15 18.04
N HIS A 121 47.36 -16.40 18.39
CA HIS A 121 46.67 -17.59 17.88
C HIS A 121 46.06 -18.40 19.04
N ARG A 122 45.69 -17.71 20.13
CA ARG A 122 45.16 -18.34 21.35
C ARG A 122 43.67 -18.66 21.26
N SER A 123 42.90 -17.92 20.46
CA SER A 123 41.47 -18.19 20.29
C SER A 123 40.98 -17.87 18.89
N VAL A 124 39.96 -18.59 18.45
CA VAL A 124 39.17 -18.35 17.24
C VAL A 124 37.69 -18.23 17.64
N THR A 125 36.92 -17.45 16.88
CA THR A 125 35.46 -17.45 16.96
C THR A 125 34.89 -17.92 15.64
N VAL A 126 33.96 -18.85 15.70
CA VAL A 126 33.19 -19.36 14.56
C VAL A 126 31.74 -18.94 14.74
N THR A 127 31.16 -18.31 13.72
CA THR A 127 29.73 -18.02 13.69
C THR A 127 28.98 -19.27 13.21
N ILE A 128 28.00 -19.73 13.98
CA ILE A 128 27.08 -20.79 13.57
C ILE A 128 25.86 -20.08 12.99
N LEU A 129 25.65 -20.25 11.68
CA LEU A 129 24.56 -19.66 10.94
C LEU A 129 23.33 -20.56 11.04
N ASP A 130 22.22 -19.96 11.44
CA ASP A 130 20.92 -20.62 11.56
C ASP A 130 20.26 -20.80 10.18
N GLU A 131 19.24 -21.64 10.11
CA GLU A 131 18.36 -21.74 8.97
C GLU A 131 17.50 -20.48 8.80
N GLN A 132 17.75 -19.74 7.71
CA GLN A 132 16.88 -18.62 7.35
C GLN A 132 15.48 -19.12 6.95
N LEU A 133 14.43 -18.38 7.32
CA LEU A 133 13.08 -18.61 6.79
C LEU A 133 13.03 -18.30 5.27
N PRO A 134 12.14 -18.97 4.50
CA PRO A 134 11.84 -18.54 3.13
C PRO A 134 11.03 -17.23 3.13
N ASP A 135 11.08 -16.51 2.03
CA ASP A 135 10.17 -15.40 1.75
C ASP A 135 8.94 -15.96 1.01
N ILE A 136 7.75 -15.50 1.37
CA ILE A 136 6.47 -15.85 0.73
C ILE A 136 5.88 -14.61 0.05
N GLU A 137 5.54 -14.71 -1.23
CA GLU A 137 4.99 -13.59 -2.02
C GLU A 137 4.11 -14.07 -3.17
N PHE A 138 3.28 -13.20 -3.73
CA PHE A 138 2.60 -13.47 -5.00
C PHE A 138 3.59 -13.53 -6.15
N ILE A 139 3.31 -14.36 -7.16
CA ILE A 139 4.11 -14.40 -8.39
C ILE A 139 4.01 -13.09 -9.16
N ASP A 140 2.79 -12.57 -9.29
CA ASP A 140 2.49 -11.34 -10.01
C ASP A 140 1.81 -10.36 -9.04
N PRO A 141 2.09 -9.04 -9.12
CA PRO A 141 1.43 -8.03 -8.29
C PRO A 141 0.00 -7.74 -8.74
N SER A 142 -0.39 -8.15 -9.95
CA SER A 142 -1.70 -7.88 -10.51
C SER A 142 -2.01 -8.83 -11.66
N SER A 143 -3.29 -9.08 -11.89
CA SER A 143 -3.80 -9.78 -13.07
C SER A 143 -5.23 -9.32 -13.40
N THR A 144 -5.72 -9.71 -14.55
CA THR A 144 -7.00 -9.23 -15.09
C THR A 144 -7.61 -10.29 -15.99
N ASP A 145 -8.89 -10.58 -15.81
CA ASP A 145 -9.71 -11.30 -16.78
C ASP A 145 -11.09 -10.62 -16.89
N ASP A 146 -11.90 -11.09 -17.82
CA ASP A 146 -13.31 -10.70 -17.94
C ASP A 146 -14.15 -11.43 -16.88
N GLU A 147 -15.29 -10.87 -16.49
CA GLU A 147 -16.14 -11.45 -15.44
C GLU A 147 -16.71 -12.84 -15.78
N SER A 148 -16.81 -13.17 -17.07
CA SER A 148 -17.06 -14.54 -17.55
C SER A 148 -16.01 -15.58 -17.12
N LYS A 149 -14.91 -15.16 -16.47
CA LYS A 149 -13.92 -16.04 -15.86
C LYS A 149 -14.41 -16.59 -14.52
N GLU A 150 -15.07 -17.76 -14.51
CA GLU A 150 -15.60 -18.39 -13.27
C GLU A 150 -14.66 -18.41 -12.03
N SER A 151 -13.35 -18.64 -12.22
CA SER A 151 -12.39 -18.62 -11.11
C SER A 151 -10.94 -18.42 -11.54
N VAL A 152 -10.13 -17.88 -10.62
CA VAL A 152 -8.69 -17.68 -10.77
C VAL A 152 -7.92 -18.16 -9.54
N ALA A 153 -6.82 -18.87 -9.80
CA ALA A 153 -5.86 -19.29 -8.79
C ALA A 153 -4.71 -18.27 -8.70
N LEU A 154 -4.76 -17.42 -7.68
CA LEU A 154 -3.73 -16.43 -7.38
C LEU A 154 -2.52 -17.15 -6.77
N LYS A 155 -1.45 -17.28 -7.55
CA LYS A 155 -0.28 -18.08 -7.17
C LYS A 155 0.62 -17.36 -6.18
N ILE A 156 1.02 -18.09 -5.15
CA ILE A 156 1.95 -17.67 -4.11
C ILE A 156 3.14 -18.64 -4.13
N VAL A 157 4.34 -18.09 -4.00
CA VAL A 157 5.60 -18.82 -4.08
C VAL A 157 6.48 -18.58 -2.87
N LEU A 158 7.30 -19.57 -2.54
CA LEU A 158 8.39 -19.47 -1.57
C LEU A 158 9.73 -19.28 -2.27
N SER A 159 10.62 -18.46 -1.68
CA SER A 159 11.99 -18.27 -2.20
C SER A 159 12.85 -19.54 -2.13
N LYS A 160 12.46 -20.50 -1.29
CA LYS A 160 13.04 -21.85 -1.17
C LYS A 160 12.06 -22.78 -0.44
N ALA A 161 12.19 -24.09 -0.65
CA ALA A 161 11.49 -25.09 0.16
C ALA A 161 11.91 -24.99 1.64
N TYR A 162 10.96 -25.28 2.54
CA TYR A 162 11.18 -25.30 3.99
C TYR A 162 10.79 -26.65 4.58
N SER A 163 11.47 -27.04 5.65
CA SER A 163 11.34 -28.37 6.29
C SER A 163 10.06 -28.50 7.13
N GLU A 164 9.40 -27.38 7.45
CA GLU A 164 8.15 -27.33 8.18
C GLU A 164 7.01 -26.72 7.37
N GLU A 165 5.78 -26.95 7.84
CA GLU A 165 4.58 -26.29 7.30
C GLU A 165 4.64 -24.77 7.51
N ILE A 166 4.23 -24.03 6.49
CA ILE A 166 4.08 -22.57 6.51
C ILE A 166 2.60 -22.24 6.51
N ALA A 167 2.22 -21.28 7.36
CA ALA A 167 0.87 -20.73 7.40
C ALA A 167 0.93 -19.22 7.13
N LEU A 168 0.03 -18.74 6.29
CA LEU A 168 -0.05 -17.35 5.84
C LEU A 168 -1.49 -16.87 5.94
N ASP A 169 -1.74 -15.92 6.84
CA ASP A 169 -3.01 -15.20 6.87
C ASP A 169 -3.07 -14.21 5.70
N TYR A 170 -4.24 -14.02 5.10
CA TYR A 170 -4.47 -13.01 4.07
C TYR A 170 -5.79 -12.28 4.30
N THR A 171 -5.85 -11.05 3.79
CA THR A 171 -7.05 -10.19 3.81
C THR A 171 -7.53 -9.92 2.40
N VAL A 172 -8.82 -9.61 2.28
CA VAL A 172 -9.49 -9.40 0.98
C VAL A 172 -10.29 -8.11 1.08
N GLN A 173 -10.19 -7.26 0.07
CA GLN A 173 -10.89 -6.00 -0.01
C GLN A 173 -11.30 -5.74 -1.45
N GLY A 174 -12.60 -5.58 -1.70
CA GLY A 174 -13.10 -5.04 -2.97
C GLY A 174 -12.92 -3.53 -3.07
N VAL A 175 -12.57 -3.07 -4.26
CA VAL A 175 -12.48 -1.67 -4.69
C VAL A 175 -13.38 -1.56 -5.91
N LEU A 176 -14.51 -0.88 -5.75
CA LEU A 176 -15.68 -0.93 -6.64
C LEU A 176 -16.41 -2.29 -6.57
N ALA A 177 -15.68 -3.40 -6.58
CA ALA A 177 -16.24 -4.73 -6.35
C ALA A 177 -16.79 -4.97 -4.93
N GLU A 178 -17.90 -5.68 -4.85
CA GLU A 178 -18.67 -6.14 -3.71
C GLU A 178 -18.64 -7.69 -3.60
N ASN A 179 -18.20 -8.20 -2.44
CA ASN A 179 -18.19 -9.64 -2.17
C ASN A 179 -19.62 -10.20 -2.12
N GLY A 180 -19.87 -11.26 -2.88
CA GLY A 180 -21.17 -11.90 -3.05
C GLY A 180 -21.96 -11.37 -4.25
N LYS A 181 -21.50 -10.29 -4.89
CA LYS A 181 -22.03 -9.80 -6.17
C LYS A 181 -21.06 -10.03 -7.32
N ASP A 182 -19.81 -9.54 -7.18
CA ASP A 182 -18.85 -9.54 -8.30
C ASP A 182 -17.75 -10.58 -8.09
N PHE A 183 -17.49 -10.93 -6.83
CA PHE A 183 -16.57 -12.00 -6.47
C PHE A 183 -16.98 -12.74 -5.20
N LEU A 184 -16.43 -13.93 -4.99
CA LEU A 184 -16.53 -14.66 -3.72
C LEU A 184 -15.14 -15.09 -3.23
N LEU A 185 -14.67 -14.40 -2.18
CA LEU A 185 -13.45 -14.76 -1.47
C LEU A 185 -13.45 -14.12 -0.07
N GLU A 186 -13.36 -14.94 0.97
CA GLU A 186 -13.24 -14.49 2.35
C GLU A 186 -11.78 -14.42 2.81
N PRO A 187 -11.42 -13.53 3.75
CA PRO A 187 -10.13 -13.58 4.44
C PRO A 187 -9.90 -14.93 5.11
N GLY A 188 -8.66 -15.40 5.11
CA GLY A 188 -8.35 -16.74 5.64
C GLY A 188 -6.88 -17.01 5.85
N THR A 189 -6.55 -18.29 6.06
CA THR A 189 -5.18 -18.77 6.23
C THR A 189 -4.86 -19.78 5.12
N LEU A 190 -3.85 -19.48 4.32
CA LEU A 190 -3.25 -20.39 3.36
C LEU A 190 -2.19 -21.26 4.06
N VAL A 191 -2.16 -22.55 3.73
CA VAL A 191 -1.18 -23.50 4.25
C VAL A 191 -0.33 -24.05 3.11
N ILE A 192 0.99 -23.95 3.25
CA ILE A 192 1.96 -24.58 2.36
C ILE A 192 2.60 -25.75 3.13
N PRO A 193 2.35 -27.01 2.74
CA PRO A 193 2.95 -28.17 3.39
C PRO A 193 4.49 -28.15 3.34
N ALA A 194 5.12 -28.81 4.31
CA ALA A 194 6.57 -28.97 4.34
C ALA A 194 7.11 -29.54 3.01
N GLY A 195 8.17 -28.92 2.49
CA GLY A 195 8.83 -29.29 1.25
C GLY A 195 8.21 -28.71 -0.03
N GLU A 196 6.97 -28.23 0.02
CA GLU A 196 6.33 -27.56 -1.13
C GLU A 196 6.81 -26.11 -1.24
N MET A 197 6.71 -25.55 -2.44
CA MET A 197 7.17 -24.18 -2.75
C MET A 197 6.09 -23.28 -3.31
N GLU A 198 4.92 -23.83 -3.64
CA GLU A 198 3.83 -23.09 -4.27
C GLU A 198 2.50 -23.44 -3.61
N ALA A 199 1.62 -22.45 -3.56
CA ALA A 199 0.22 -22.62 -3.24
C ALA A 199 -0.62 -21.56 -3.95
N SER A 200 -1.94 -21.59 -3.82
CA SER A 200 -2.80 -20.60 -4.46
C SER A 200 -3.99 -20.24 -3.58
N ILE A 201 -4.38 -18.96 -3.66
CA ILE A 201 -5.66 -18.46 -3.16
C ILE A 201 -6.63 -18.48 -4.33
N ASN A 202 -7.76 -19.15 -4.19
CA ASN A 202 -8.76 -19.26 -5.25
C ASN A 202 -9.79 -18.13 -5.10
N LEU A 203 -9.78 -17.20 -6.04
CA LEU A 203 -10.80 -16.17 -6.20
C LEU A 203 -11.88 -16.70 -7.14
N GLN A 204 -13.14 -16.69 -6.72
CA GLN A 204 -14.27 -16.91 -7.61
C GLN A 204 -14.77 -15.56 -8.10
N ILE A 205 -15.07 -15.48 -9.40
CA ILE A 205 -15.65 -14.30 -10.03
C ILE A 205 -17.09 -14.65 -10.35
N ILE A 206 -17.98 -13.70 -10.15
CA ILE A 206 -19.40 -13.86 -10.39
C ILE A 206 -19.70 -13.05 -11.64
N ASP A 207 -20.20 -13.74 -12.65
CA ASP A 207 -20.61 -13.20 -13.93
C ASP A 207 -22.10 -12.84 -13.84
N ASP A 208 -22.48 -11.61 -14.19
CA ASP A 208 -23.87 -11.17 -14.18
C ASP A 208 -24.35 -10.60 -15.54
N ASN A 209 -25.26 -9.62 -15.54
CA ASN A 209 -25.78 -8.99 -16.78
C ASN A 209 -25.91 -7.46 -16.59
N GLU A 210 -25.32 -6.91 -15.54
CA GLU A 210 -25.35 -5.49 -15.20
C GLU A 210 -24.09 -4.83 -15.77
N ALA A 211 -24.28 -3.82 -16.61
CA ALA A 211 -23.13 -3.09 -17.13
C ALA A 211 -22.54 -2.20 -16.03
N GLU A 212 -21.30 -2.51 -15.67
CA GLU A 212 -20.54 -1.85 -14.61
C GLU A 212 -19.20 -1.29 -15.12
N ASP A 213 -18.52 -0.49 -14.29
CA ASP A 213 -17.14 -0.10 -14.54
C ASP A 213 -16.20 -1.27 -14.21
N ASP A 214 -14.97 -1.30 -14.78
CA ASP A 214 -13.95 -2.28 -14.36
C ASP A 214 -13.68 -2.18 -12.85
N GLU A 215 -13.72 -3.31 -12.16
CA GLU A 215 -13.62 -3.39 -10.72
C GLU A 215 -12.35 -4.08 -10.26
N THR A 216 -11.97 -3.95 -8.98
CA THR A 216 -10.73 -4.57 -8.49
C THR A 216 -10.89 -5.20 -7.11
N VAL A 217 -10.43 -6.44 -6.99
CA VAL A 217 -10.27 -7.15 -5.72
C VAL A 217 -8.80 -7.11 -5.30
N VAL A 218 -8.54 -6.63 -4.08
CA VAL A 218 -7.19 -6.57 -3.51
C VAL A 218 -7.02 -7.64 -2.44
N ILE A 219 -6.07 -8.54 -2.66
CA ILE A 219 -5.69 -9.57 -1.70
C ILE A 219 -4.34 -9.17 -1.10
N ARG A 220 -4.24 -9.07 0.23
CA ARG A 220 -2.99 -8.72 0.92
C ARG A 220 -2.54 -9.83 1.85
N LEU A 221 -1.26 -10.17 1.75
CA LEU A 221 -0.57 -11.09 2.63
C LEU A 221 -0.39 -10.45 4.00
N GLY A 222 -0.66 -11.22 5.05
CA GLY A 222 -0.65 -10.77 6.43
C GLY A 222 0.36 -11.52 7.28
N LYS A 223 -0.09 -11.98 8.44
CA LYS A 223 0.76 -12.66 9.40
C LYS A 223 1.20 -14.03 8.87
N THR A 224 2.48 -14.35 9.03
CA THR A 224 3.06 -15.64 8.67
C THR A 224 3.52 -16.43 9.90
N ARG A 225 3.59 -17.75 9.72
CA ARG A 225 4.38 -18.68 10.56
C ARG A 225 5.37 -19.39 9.65
N ASN A 226 6.63 -19.45 10.07
CA ASN A 226 7.73 -20.13 9.37
C ASN A 226 8.11 -19.54 7.99
N ALA A 227 7.73 -18.28 7.71
CA ALA A 227 8.13 -17.55 6.51
C ALA A 227 8.21 -16.03 6.79
N ASN A 228 8.99 -15.30 6.00
CA ASN A 228 8.93 -13.84 5.93
C ASN A 228 8.02 -13.41 4.78
N ILE A 229 7.40 -12.24 4.87
CA ILE A 229 6.70 -11.65 3.71
C ILE A 229 7.74 -11.12 2.73
N GLY A 230 7.62 -11.52 1.46
CA GLY A 230 8.45 -11.05 0.36
C GLY A 230 8.10 -9.63 -0.11
N THR A 231 8.52 -9.30 -1.32
CA THR A 231 8.33 -7.94 -1.86
C THR A 231 6.95 -7.73 -2.47
N THR A 232 6.34 -8.79 -3.01
CA THR A 232 5.00 -8.75 -3.59
C THR A 232 3.98 -9.27 -2.59
N ASP A 233 3.66 -8.42 -1.60
CA ASP A 233 2.75 -8.75 -0.50
C ASP A 233 1.27 -8.53 -0.82
N SER A 234 0.96 -7.99 -2.00
CA SER A 234 -0.39 -7.64 -2.41
C SER A 234 -0.61 -8.04 -3.86
N HIS A 235 -1.81 -8.53 -4.17
CA HIS A 235 -2.27 -8.80 -5.52
C HIS A 235 -3.53 -7.98 -5.84
N TYR A 236 -3.49 -7.27 -6.96
CA TYR A 236 -4.62 -6.49 -7.49
C TYR A 236 -5.23 -7.26 -8.65
N TYR A 237 -6.39 -7.86 -8.42
CA TYR A 237 -7.12 -8.59 -9.44
C TYR A 237 -8.22 -7.70 -10.03
N THR A 238 -8.13 -7.34 -11.31
CA THR A 238 -9.15 -6.55 -11.99
C THR A 238 -10.15 -7.48 -12.67
N ILE A 239 -11.43 -7.25 -12.40
CA ILE A 239 -12.56 -7.89 -13.09
C ILE A 239 -13.01 -6.90 -14.15
N ARG A 240 -12.93 -7.29 -15.43
CA ARG A 240 -13.43 -6.47 -16.52
C ARG A 240 -14.88 -6.82 -16.79
N ASN A 241 -15.72 -5.80 -16.81
CA ASN A 241 -17.09 -5.92 -17.26
C ASN A 241 -17.09 -6.35 -18.75
N ASP A 242 -17.78 -7.44 -19.05
CA ASP A 242 -18.01 -7.93 -20.41
C ASP A 242 -19.47 -7.79 -20.89
N ASP A 243 -20.32 -7.18 -20.06
CA ASP A 243 -21.68 -6.83 -20.39
C ASP A 243 -21.83 -5.54 -21.20
N ASP A 244 -22.78 -5.59 -22.14
CA ASP A 244 -23.16 -4.43 -22.93
C ASP A 244 -23.96 -3.43 -22.09
N GLU A 245 -23.46 -2.20 -21.99
CA GLU A 245 -24.23 -1.04 -21.52
C GLU A 245 -25.61 -0.99 -22.19
N PRO A 246 -26.72 -0.90 -21.43
CA PRO A 246 -28.04 -0.80 -22.03
C PRO A 246 -28.05 0.36 -23.01
N SER A 247 -28.51 0.10 -24.24
CA SER A 247 -28.41 1.07 -25.34
C SER A 247 -28.87 2.46 -24.89
N ARG A 248 -27.92 3.39 -24.77
CA ARG A 248 -28.15 4.75 -24.27
C ARG A 248 -29.26 5.40 -25.10
N SER A 249 -30.37 5.75 -24.45
CA SER A 249 -31.49 6.34 -25.17
C SER A 249 -31.13 7.75 -25.66
N ILE A 250 -31.69 8.16 -26.81
CA ILE A 250 -31.55 9.53 -27.30
C ILE A 250 -32.09 10.57 -26.31
N VAL A 251 -32.99 10.16 -25.40
CA VAL A 251 -33.51 11.00 -24.32
C VAL A 251 -32.43 11.23 -23.27
N TYR A 252 -31.71 10.17 -22.87
CA TYR A 252 -30.56 10.28 -21.98
C TYR A 252 -29.51 11.23 -22.56
N ASP A 253 -29.09 11.05 -23.81
CA ASP A 253 -28.08 11.91 -24.44
C ASP A 253 -28.46 13.39 -24.43
N ARG A 254 -29.75 13.67 -24.64
CA ARG A 254 -30.27 15.04 -24.63
C ARG A 254 -30.28 15.63 -23.23
N ILE A 255 -30.75 14.89 -22.22
CA ILE A 255 -30.75 15.38 -20.83
C ILE A 255 -29.32 15.58 -20.35
N TYR A 256 -28.46 14.58 -20.55
CA TYR A 256 -27.05 14.63 -20.19
C TYR A 256 -26.32 15.79 -20.88
N GLY A 257 -26.50 15.93 -22.20
CA GLY A 257 -25.93 17.03 -22.96
C GLY A 257 -26.45 18.40 -22.51
N ALA A 258 -27.72 18.51 -22.11
CA ALA A 258 -28.28 19.76 -21.60
C ALA A 258 -27.72 20.13 -20.22
N LEU A 259 -27.54 19.16 -19.32
CA LEU A 259 -26.91 19.37 -18.00
C LEU A 259 -25.42 19.75 -18.15
N LEU A 260 -24.68 19.06 -19.01
CA LEU A 260 -23.28 19.40 -19.30
C LEU A 260 -23.14 20.76 -19.97
N GLY A 261 -23.98 21.04 -20.97
CA GLY A 261 -23.97 22.31 -21.69
C GLY A 261 -24.27 23.50 -20.76
N PHE A 262 -25.20 23.32 -19.81
CA PHE A 262 -25.47 24.30 -18.77
C PHE A 262 -24.22 24.55 -17.90
N ARG A 263 -23.61 23.50 -17.34
CA ARG A 263 -22.43 23.66 -16.46
C ARG A 263 -21.24 24.25 -17.20
N ALA A 264 -20.95 23.78 -18.41
CA ALA A 264 -19.87 24.32 -19.24
C ALA A 264 -20.13 25.79 -19.59
N GLY A 265 -21.37 26.14 -19.95
CA GLY A 265 -21.77 27.52 -20.23
C GLY A 265 -21.58 28.45 -19.03
N CYS A 266 -22.02 28.03 -17.83
CA CYS A 266 -21.79 28.78 -16.60
C CYS A 266 -20.30 28.98 -16.32
N ALA A 267 -19.49 27.92 -16.42
CA ALA A 267 -18.05 27.99 -16.12
C ALA A 267 -17.27 28.85 -17.13
N MET A 268 -17.61 28.78 -18.41
CA MET A 268 -17.01 29.66 -19.43
C MET A 268 -17.47 31.11 -19.28
N GLY A 269 -18.75 31.31 -18.95
CA GLY A 269 -19.37 32.63 -18.79
C GLY A 269 -18.87 33.39 -17.56
N ALA A 270 -18.65 32.70 -16.44
CA ALA A 270 -18.25 33.31 -15.17
C ALA A 270 -16.98 34.18 -15.29
N ALA A 271 -15.99 33.72 -16.05
CA ALA A 271 -14.76 34.49 -16.27
C ALA A 271 -14.95 35.77 -17.11
N THR A 272 -16.09 35.89 -17.79
CA THR A 272 -16.43 37.03 -18.65
C THR A 272 -17.65 37.80 -18.15
N GLU A 273 -18.14 37.46 -16.95
CA GLU A 273 -19.26 38.12 -16.29
C GLU A 273 -18.84 39.48 -15.70
N TYR A 274 -18.37 40.34 -16.59
CA TYR A 274 -18.12 41.74 -16.32
C TYR A 274 -19.06 42.54 -17.21
N ASN A 275 -19.69 43.58 -16.67
CA ASN A 275 -20.47 44.53 -17.45
C ASN A 275 -19.55 45.43 -18.31
N TRP A 276 -18.67 44.80 -19.10
CA TRP A 276 -17.63 45.39 -19.92
C TRP A 276 -18.07 45.37 -21.39
N PRO A 277 -17.63 46.36 -22.18
CA PRO A 277 -17.79 46.29 -23.62
C PRO A 277 -17.06 45.08 -24.20
N GLN A 278 -17.62 44.45 -25.23
CA GLN A 278 -17.02 43.30 -25.94
C GLN A 278 -15.54 43.51 -26.27
N LYS A 279 -15.16 44.70 -26.75
CA LYS A 279 -13.78 45.05 -27.07
C LYS A 279 -12.84 44.88 -25.87
N GLN A 280 -13.28 45.24 -24.68
CA GLN A 280 -12.48 45.10 -23.46
C GLN A 280 -12.33 43.62 -23.07
N LEU A 281 -13.38 42.81 -23.23
CA LEU A 281 -13.31 41.36 -23.02
C LEU A 281 -12.32 40.72 -24.00
N GLU A 282 -12.39 41.06 -25.28
CA GLU A 282 -11.47 40.58 -26.33
C GLU A 282 -10.03 41.00 -26.07
N GLU A 283 -9.79 42.25 -25.65
CA GLU A 283 -8.45 42.73 -25.29
C GLU A 283 -7.89 42.05 -24.03
N THR A 284 -8.75 41.60 -23.12
CA THR A 284 -8.36 40.97 -21.85
C THR A 284 -8.13 39.46 -22.00
N PHE A 285 -9.05 38.76 -22.65
CA PHE A 285 -9.09 37.30 -22.69
C PHE A 285 -8.82 36.72 -24.08
N GLY A 286 -8.93 37.51 -25.14
CA GLY A 286 -8.92 36.98 -26.50
C GLY A 286 -10.14 36.10 -26.79
N LEU A 287 -9.95 35.02 -27.55
CA LEU A 287 -10.96 33.98 -27.71
C LEU A 287 -10.96 33.09 -26.47
N VAL A 288 -12.11 32.96 -25.81
CA VAL A 288 -12.28 32.03 -24.68
C VAL A 288 -12.77 30.68 -25.23
N ASP A 289 -11.85 29.74 -25.40
CA ASP A 289 -12.11 28.37 -25.87
C ASP A 289 -11.72 27.29 -24.84
N GLU A 290 -11.24 27.71 -23.67
CA GLU A 290 -10.91 26.86 -22.53
C GLU A 290 -11.56 27.39 -21.24
N PHE A 291 -11.67 26.54 -20.23
CA PHE A 291 -12.01 26.99 -18.89
C PHE A 291 -10.85 27.78 -18.30
N ILE A 292 -11.12 28.99 -17.80
CA ILE A 292 -10.11 29.87 -17.21
C ILE A 292 -10.48 30.23 -15.77
N PRO A 293 -9.49 30.43 -14.87
CA PRO A 293 -9.77 30.89 -13.52
C PRO A 293 -10.29 32.34 -13.53
N TYR A 294 -11.07 32.72 -12.53
CA TYR A 294 -11.67 34.04 -12.46
C TYR A 294 -11.77 34.59 -11.03
N VAL A 295 -12.06 35.90 -10.93
CA VAL A 295 -12.35 36.61 -9.67
C VAL A 295 -13.61 37.44 -9.87
N HIS A 296 -14.66 37.17 -9.11
CA HIS A 296 -15.90 37.93 -9.18
C HIS A 296 -15.79 39.29 -8.47
N TYR A 297 -16.66 40.23 -8.87
CA TYR A 297 -16.76 41.64 -8.43
C TYR A 297 -16.06 42.05 -7.11
N GLY A 298 -14.79 42.45 -7.21
CA GLY A 298 -14.05 42.98 -6.06
C GLY A 298 -13.80 41.98 -4.93
N ASP A 299 -14.02 40.69 -5.21
CA ASP A 299 -13.75 39.61 -4.29
C ASP A 299 -12.23 39.37 -4.20
N THR A 300 -11.80 38.83 -3.07
CA THR A 300 -10.39 38.41 -2.86
C THR A 300 -10.15 36.96 -3.21
N TRP A 301 -11.22 36.23 -3.54
CA TRP A 301 -11.21 34.81 -3.84
C TRP A 301 -11.02 34.57 -5.34
N SER A 302 -10.04 33.71 -5.68
CA SER A 302 -9.84 33.24 -7.05
C SER A 302 -10.49 31.87 -7.23
N HIS A 303 -11.39 31.79 -8.20
CA HIS A 303 -12.08 30.58 -8.60
C HIS A 303 -11.23 29.80 -9.61
N PRO A 304 -11.03 28.48 -9.44
CA PRO A 304 -10.26 27.68 -10.38
C PRO A 304 -10.97 27.56 -11.73
N ALA A 305 -10.21 27.28 -12.78
CA ALA A 305 -10.76 26.97 -14.09
C ALA A 305 -11.82 25.86 -14.01
N GLY A 306 -13.00 26.11 -14.59
CA GLY A 306 -14.09 25.13 -14.67
C GLY A 306 -15.07 25.18 -13.49
N SER A 307 -14.82 26.03 -12.50
CA SER A 307 -15.81 26.32 -11.45
C SER A 307 -16.98 27.15 -11.97
N THR A 308 -18.12 27.05 -11.30
CA THR A 308 -19.39 27.69 -11.70
C THR A 308 -19.73 28.91 -10.84
N GLU A 309 -20.52 29.81 -11.42
CA GLU A 309 -21.13 30.97 -10.76
C GLU A 309 -22.44 30.61 -10.03
N ASP A 310 -23.10 31.61 -9.41
CA ASP A 310 -24.25 31.40 -8.54
C ASP A 310 -25.46 30.69 -9.20
N GLY A 311 -25.64 30.85 -10.50
CA GLY A 311 -26.60 30.10 -11.31
C GLY A 311 -26.31 28.60 -11.34
N GLY A 312 -25.02 28.22 -11.38
CA GLY A 312 -24.58 26.82 -11.34
C GLY A 312 -24.85 26.14 -10.00
N GLU A 313 -24.64 26.86 -8.89
CA GLU A 313 -24.89 26.33 -7.55
C GLU A 313 -26.39 26.13 -7.29
N ARG A 314 -27.25 27.06 -7.74
CA ARG A 314 -28.72 26.89 -7.63
C ARG A 314 -29.24 25.72 -8.49
N HIS A 315 -28.70 25.57 -9.70
CA HIS A 315 -29.02 24.43 -10.56
C HIS A 315 -28.64 23.09 -9.93
N LYS A 316 -27.50 23.04 -9.22
CA LYS A 316 -27.06 21.86 -8.47
C LYS A 316 -28.07 21.51 -7.38
N LEU A 317 -28.53 22.47 -6.57
CA LEU A 317 -29.54 22.22 -5.53
C LEU A 317 -30.85 21.69 -6.13
N MET A 318 -31.28 22.24 -7.25
CA MET A 318 -32.45 21.76 -8.01
C MET A 318 -32.28 20.31 -8.49
N CYS A 319 -31.14 20.00 -9.10
CA CYS A 319 -30.84 18.64 -9.54
C CYS A 319 -30.78 17.66 -8.37
N THR A 320 -30.19 18.05 -7.25
CA THR A 320 -30.13 17.23 -6.03
C THR A 320 -31.54 16.89 -5.54
N ALA A 321 -32.44 17.87 -5.42
CA ALA A 321 -33.82 17.64 -5.00
C ALA A 321 -34.56 16.67 -5.93
N ILE A 322 -34.40 16.83 -7.25
CA ILE A 322 -34.97 15.91 -8.26
C ILE A 322 -34.41 14.50 -8.10
N MET A 323 -33.10 14.36 -7.97
CA MET A 323 -32.43 13.08 -7.83
C MET A 323 -32.80 12.36 -6.54
N GLU A 324 -32.99 13.08 -5.44
CA GLU A 324 -33.37 12.47 -4.17
C GLU A 324 -34.83 12.08 -4.13
N LYS A 325 -35.71 12.91 -4.69
CA LYS A 325 -37.14 12.62 -4.78
C LYS A 325 -37.44 11.53 -5.81
N GLN A 326 -36.59 11.38 -6.83
CA GLN A 326 -36.82 10.55 -8.01
C GLN A 326 -38.15 10.90 -8.72
N ASP A 327 -38.57 12.17 -8.64
CA ASP A 327 -39.81 12.69 -9.20
C ASP A 327 -39.73 14.22 -9.36
N ARG A 328 -40.80 14.82 -9.89
CA ARG A 328 -41.05 16.26 -9.91
C ARG A 328 -41.05 16.85 -8.50
N ILE A 329 -40.45 18.00 -8.37
CA ILE A 329 -40.23 18.70 -7.09
C ILE A 329 -41.05 19.98 -7.01
N ASN A 330 -41.36 20.39 -5.79
CA ASN A 330 -41.94 21.69 -5.45
C ASN A 330 -40.97 22.53 -4.60
N ALA A 331 -41.40 23.72 -4.20
CA ALA A 331 -40.59 24.63 -3.38
C ALA A 331 -40.18 24.02 -2.02
N ASP A 332 -41.00 23.16 -1.43
CA ASP A 332 -40.67 22.51 -0.14
C ASP A 332 -39.56 21.47 -0.33
N ASP A 333 -39.61 20.64 -1.38
CA ASP A 333 -38.54 19.67 -1.67
C ASP A 333 -37.19 20.38 -1.91
N LEU A 334 -37.22 21.50 -2.65
CA LEU A 334 -36.02 22.32 -2.87
C LEU A 334 -35.54 22.96 -1.57
N LEU A 335 -36.46 23.42 -0.72
CA LEU A 335 -36.15 24.01 0.58
C LEU A 335 -35.44 23.01 1.51
N GLU A 336 -35.84 21.74 1.50
CA GLU A 336 -35.19 20.70 2.30
C GLU A 336 -33.70 20.57 1.94
N VAL A 337 -33.37 20.56 0.64
CA VAL A 337 -31.98 20.52 0.16
C VAL A 337 -31.24 21.80 0.54
N TRP A 338 -31.86 22.98 0.41
CA TRP A 338 -31.25 24.24 0.83
C TRP A 338 -30.93 24.27 2.33
N LEU A 339 -31.86 23.83 3.19
CA LEU A 339 -31.66 23.80 4.63
C LEU A 339 -30.56 22.83 5.05
N ARG A 340 -30.38 21.74 4.29
CA ARG A 340 -29.36 20.72 4.54
C ARG A 340 -27.98 21.12 4.03
N ASP A 341 -27.89 21.65 2.81
CA ASP A 341 -26.62 21.78 2.07
C ASP A 341 -26.07 23.20 2.02
N CYS A 342 -26.87 24.21 2.39
CA CYS A 342 -26.43 25.60 2.35
C CYS A 342 -26.13 26.18 3.74
N GLU A 343 -25.01 26.89 3.83
CA GLU A 343 -24.64 27.70 4.98
C GLU A 343 -24.66 29.20 4.66
N ILE A 344 -25.28 29.96 5.58
CA ILE A 344 -25.55 31.40 5.42
C ILE A 344 -24.25 32.19 5.17
N GLU A 345 -23.13 31.75 5.75
CA GLU A 345 -21.85 32.44 5.60
C GLU A 345 -21.12 32.08 4.30
N ASP A 346 -21.30 30.86 3.81
CA ASP A 346 -20.70 30.42 2.54
C ASP A 346 -21.45 31.00 1.33
N MET A 347 -22.74 31.30 1.49
CA MET A 347 -23.56 31.95 0.48
C MET A 347 -23.03 33.30 0.00
N TYR A 348 -22.19 33.99 0.79
CA TYR A 348 -21.54 35.24 0.37
C TYR A 348 -20.56 35.04 -0.80
N HIS A 349 -20.01 33.83 -0.94
CA HIS A 349 -19.00 33.49 -1.93
C HIS A 349 -19.56 32.62 -3.07
N MET A 350 -20.75 32.05 -2.89
CA MET A 350 -21.33 31.07 -3.81
C MET A 350 -22.63 31.55 -4.47
N THR A 351 -23.35 32.49 -3.87
CA THR A 351 -24.71 32.88 -4.29
C THR A 351 -24.95 34.40 -4.16
N GLN A 352 -26.14 34.89 -4.52
CA GLN A 352 -26.46 36.30 -4.39
C GLN A 352 -26.83 36.69 -2.95
N PRO A 353 -26.69 37.98 -2.57
CA PRO A 353 -27.11 38.47 -1.25
C PRO A 353 -28.57 38.15 -0.89
N TYR A 354 -29.43 37.95 -1.88
CA TYR A 354 -30.83 37.58 -1.70
C TYR A 354 -31.03 36.15 -1.22
N ASP A 355 -30.28 35.17 -1.75
CA ASP A 355 -30.40 33.77 -1.35
C ASP A 355 -30.08 33.58 0.13
N ARG A 356 -29.14 34.37 0.65
CA ARG A 356 -28.83 34.44 2.08
C ARG A 356 -30.04 34.87 2.92
N ILE A 357 -30.81 35.85 2.44
CA ILE A 357 -31.99 36.36 3.13
C ILE A 357 -33.08 35.29 3.14
N LEU A 358 -33.30 34.62 2.00
CA LEU A 358 -34.27 33.51 1.90
C LEU A 358 -33.88 32.33 2.78
N LEU A 359 -32.62 31.89 2.73
CA LEU A 359 -32.12 30.84 3.62
C LEU A 359 -32.26 31.26 5.09
N GLY A 360 -32.05 32.55 5.41
CA GLY A 360 -32.32 33.11 6.72
C GLY A 360 -33.77 32.90 7.17
N TYR A 361 -34.74 33.28 6.34
CA TYR A 361 -36.16 33.07 6.64
C TYR A 361 -36.52 31.58 6.74
N ALA A 362 -35.97 30.75 5.85
CA ALA A 362 -36.12 29.30 5.87
C ALA A 362 -35.61 28.69 7.19
N LYS A 363 -34.39 29.05 7.62
CA LYS A 363 -33.81 28.59 8.90
C LYS A 363 -34.61 29.10 10.12
N TRP A 364 -35.40 30.16 9.97
CA TRP A 364 -36.36 30.64 10.98
C TRP A 364 -37.74 29.96 10.91
N GLY A 365 -37.92 29.02 9.99
CA GLY A 365 -39.13 28.22 9.84
C GLY A 365 -40.25 28.91 9.04
N ILE A 366 -39.92 29.93 8.24
CA ILE A 366 -40.91 30.55 7.33
C ILE A 366 -41.00 29.68 6.07
N PRO A 367 -42.18 29.14 5.73
CA PRO A 367 -42.35 28.33 4.53
C PRO A 367 -42.26 29.20 3.25
N PRO A 368 -41.98 28.60 2.08
CA PRO A 368 -41.76 29.34 0.84
C PRO A 368 -42.88 30.34 0.49
N GLY A 369 -44.15 29.92 0.62
CA GLY A 369 -45.32 30.75 0.30
C GLY A 369 -45.53 31.96 1.22
N ASP A 370 -44.90 31.99 2.40
CA ASP A 370 -45.03 33.07 3.40
C ASP A 370 -43.81 34.00 3.45
N MET A 371 -42.79 33.76 2.61
CA MET A 371 -41.58 34.57 2.61
C MET A 371 -41.88 36.02 2.21
N PRO A 372 -41.33 37.03 2.92
CA PRO A 372 -41.66 38.43 2.65
C PRO A 372 -40.95 38.94 1.39
N GLN A 373 -41.61 39.84 0.65
CA GLN A 373 -40.95 40.62 -0.37
C GLN A 373 -39.88 41.52 0.26
N THR A 374 -38.70 41.55 -0.35
CA THR A 374 -37.57 42.38 0.09
C THR A 374 -37.30 43.50 -0.91
N ARG A 375 -36.44 44.44 -0.53
CA ARG A 375 -35.94 45.48 -1.44
C ARG A 375 -34.98 44.96 -2.53
N TYR A 376 -34.71 43.66 -2.54
CA TYR A 376 -33.77 42.97 -3.43
C TYR A 376 -34.46 41.90 -4.29
N GLY A 377 -35.79 41.77 -4.21
CA GLY A 377 -36.54 40.70 -4.88
C GLY A 377 -37.75 40.21 -4.09
N SER A 378 -38.52 39.32 -4.72
CA SER A 378 -39.73 38.68 -4.19
C SER A 378 -39.54 37.16 -4.23
N PRO A 379 -40.17 36.35 -3.35
CA PRO A 379 -40.04 34.88 -3.45
C PRO A 379 -40.35 34.33 -4.86
N TYR A 380 -41.27 35.01 -5.58
CA TYR A 380 -41.67 34.73 -6.96
C TYR A 380 -40.65 35.10 -8.07
N ASP A 381 -39.51 35.69 -7.75
CA ASP A 381 -38.40 35.96 -8.68
C ASP A 381 -37.12 35.90 -7.83
N LEU A 382 -36.27 34.86 -7.99
CA LEU A 382 -35.07 34.57 -7.18
C LEU A 382 -33.95 35.64 -7.35
N GLY A 383 -34.33 36.92 -7.35
CA GLY A 383 -33.56 38.11 -7.65
C GLY A 383 -34.45 39.16 -8.33
N GLU A 384 -33.94 40.38 -8.51
CA GLU A 384 -34.61 41.34 -9.39
C GLU A 384 -34.32 40.93 -10.85
N HIS A 385 -35.34 40.45 -11.58
CA HIS A 385 -35.42 40.21 -13.03
C HIS A 385 -35.36 38.74 -13.49
N ILE A 386 -36.21 38.44 -14.49
CA ILE A 386 -36.43 37.17 -15.20
C ILE A 386 -35.19 36.30 -15.52
N HIS A 387 -34.02 36.91 -15.73
CA HIS A 387 -32.79 36.21 -16.11
C HIS A 387 -32.18 35.35 -14.98
N LEU A 388 -32.33 35.76 -13.72
CA LEU A 388 -31.74 35.04 -12.57
C LEU A 388 -32.52 33.77 -12.25
N THR A 389 -33.84 33.84 -12.37
CA THR A 389 -34.74 32.70 -12.24
C THR A 389 -34.60 31.79 -13.47
N ALA A 390 -34.63 32.30 -14.70
CA ALA A 390 -34.61 31.45 -15.89
C ALA A 390 -33.33 30.60 -16.06
N ARG A 391 -32.17 31.07 -15.57
CA ARG A 391 -30.91 30.33 -15.76
C ARG A 391 -30.81 29.06 -14.92
N THR A 392 -31.53 28.93 -13.79
CA THR A 392 -31.30 27.84 -12.83
C THR A 392 -32.24 26.65 -12.98
N PHE A 393 -33.35 26.82 -13.70
CA PHE A 393 -34.46 25.86 -13.72
C PHE A 393 -34.40 24.85 -14.86
N GLN A 394 -33.32 24.80 -15.64
CA GLN A 394 -33.21 23.91 -16.80
C GLN A 394 -33.48 22.41 -16.49
N ALA A 395 -33.28 21.96 -15.24
CA ALA A 395 -33.59 20.61 -14.81
C ALA A 395 -35.11 20.28 -14.79
N VAL A 396 -35.97 21.26 -14.46
CA VAL A 396 -37.43 21.11 -14.36
C VAL A 396 -38.09 20.75 -15.71
N PRO A 397 -37.81 21.43 -16.84
CA PRO A 397 -38.33 21.00 -18.13
C PRO A 397 -37.66 19.72 -18.65
N CYS A 398 -36.49 19.32 -18.13
CA CYS A 398 -35.89 18.03 -18.50
C CYS A 398 -36.66 16.85 -17.92
N ILE A 399 -37.14 16.95 -16.68
CA ILE A 399 -37.98 15.91 -16.08
C ILE A 399 -39.43 15.96 -16.61
N ASN A 400 -39.90 17.13 -17.04
CA ASN A 400 -41.19 17.30 -17.72
C ASN A 400 -41.09 17.13 -19.24
N ALA A 401 -40.06 16.45 -19.76
CA ALA A 401 -39.85 16.35 -21.20
C ALA A 401 -41.07 15.73 -21.91
N GLY A 402 -41.72 16.52 -22.78
CA GLY A 402 -42.94 16.13 -23.49
C GLY A 402 -44.25 16.56 -22.82
N ASP A 403 -44.17 17.22 -21.66
CA ASP A 403 -45.31 17.72 -20.89
C ASP A 403 -45.14 19.21 -20.53
N PRO A 404 -45.40 20.12 -21.49
CA PRO A 404 -45.21 21.55 -21.28
C PRO A 404 -46.19 22.16 -20.26
N GLU A 405 -47.33 21.51 -20.02
CA GLU A 405 -48.37 22.01 -19.10
C GLU A 405 -47.93 21.77 -17.65
N ASN A 406 -47.52 20.54 -17.31
CA ASN A 406 -46.93 20.24 -16.01
C ASN A 406 -45.61 20.98 -15.79
N ALA A 407 -44.79 21.16 -16.84
CA ALA A 407 -43.60 22.02 -16.73
C ALA A 407 -43.96 23.44 -16.28
N ILE A 408 -45.06 24.01 -16.76
CA ILE A 408 -45.51 25.35 -16.33
C ILE A 408 -46.02 25.32 -14.89
N GLU A 409 -46.76 24.28 -14.50
CA GLU A 409 -47.24 24.12 -13.13
C GLU A 409 -46.09 24.01 -12.13
N ASP A 410 -45.13 23.10 -12.37
CA ASP A 410 -43.94 22.91 -11.53
C ASP A 410 -43.11 24.21 -11.45
N MET A 411 -42.96 24.93 -12.56
CA MET A 411 -42.25 26.21 -12.60
C MET A 411 -42.96 27.36 -11.89
N ASN A 412 -44.28 27.28 -11.66
CA ASN A 412 -45.02 28.28 -10.89
C ASN A 412 -45.07 27.93 -9.39
N ASP A 413 -44.92 26.65 -9.05
CA ASP A 413 -44.88 26.16 -7.67
C ASP A 413 -43.51 26.38 -7.02
N LEU A 414 -42.44 26.25 -7.82
CA LEU A 414 -41.07 26.61 -7.47
C LEU A 414 -40.84 28.13 -7.59
#